data_AF-A0A942DX20-F1
#
_entry.id   AF-A0A942DX20-F1
#
_cell.length_a   1.000
_cell.length_b   1.000
_cell.length_c   1.000
_cell.angle_alpha   90.00
_cell.angle_beta   90.00
_cell.angle_gamma   90.00
#
_symmetry.space_group_name_H-M   'P 1'
#
loop_
_entity.id
_entity.type
_entity.pdbx_description
1 polymer ?
#
loop_
_entity_poly.entity_id
_entity_poly.type
_entity_poly.pdbx_seq_one_letter_code
_entity_poly.pdbx_strand_id
1 'polypeptide(L)'
;MAFGARQHDDKSWRLCHRKGRTILFWKDAEFPGVEIVFASQAKAKACADSLNERWKEYEQVEFGKRKPKTDPQDLINFIFAAIVEHGGLTTQAQKILTG
;
A
#
# COMPACT_ATOMS: atom_id res chain seq x y z
N MET A 1 -9.69 -4.34 10.18
CA MET A 1 -10.15 -2.96 9.93
C MET A 1 -9.52 -2.43 8.65
N ALA A 2 -10.33 -1.99 7.69
CA ALA A 2 -9.93 -1.57 6.34
C ALA A 2 -8.78 -0.54 6.21
N PHE A 3 -8.05 -0.59 5.09
CA PHE A 3 -7.25 0.49 4.51
C PHE A 3 -8.15 1.69 4.15
N GLY A 4 -7.58 2.88 4.14
CA GLY A 4 -8.23 4.13 3.73
C GLY A 4 -7.28 5.11 3.06
N ALA A 5 -7.83 6.23 2.61
CA ALA A 5 -7.09 7.35 2.06
C ALA A 5 -7.05 8.51 3.05
N ARG A 6 -5.88 9.13 3.21
CA ARG A 6 -5.70 10.31 4.06
C ARG A 6 -4.83 11.34 3.35
N GLN A 7 -5.19 12.61 3.47
CA GLN A 7 -4.31 13.70 3.08
C GLN A 7 -3.27 13.94 4.17
N HIS A 8 -2.00 13.96 3.79
CA HIS A 8 -0.87 14.22 4.67
C HIS A 8 -0.56 15.72 4.72
N ASP A 9 0.30 16.16 5.65
CA ASP A 9 0.56 17.58 5.92
C ASP A 9 1.18 18.33 4.71
N ASP A 10 1.86 17.59 3.83
CA ASP A 10 2.42 18.06 2.56
C ASP A 10 1.36 18.16 1.43
N LYS A 11 0.06 18.02 1.76
CA LYS A 11 -1.10 17.96 0.86
C LYS A 11 -1.13 16.74 -0.06
N SER A 12 -0.20 15.79 0.07
CA SER A 12 -0.20 14.55 -0.70
C SER A 12 -1.27 13.58 -0.19
N TRP A 13 -1.77 12.71 -1.08
CA TRP A 13 -2.69 11.64 -0.69
C TRP A 13 -1.91 10.36 -0.42
N ARG A 14 -2.13 9.76 0.75
CA ARG A 14 -1.43 8.57 1.22
C ARG A 14 -2.43 7.46 1.60
N LEU A 15 -1.97 6.22 1.53
CA LEU A 15 -2.68 5.10 2.15
C LEU A 15 -2.54 5.16 3.67
N CYS A 16 -3.58 4.80 4.39
CA CYS A 16 -3.54 4.69 5.85
C CYS A 16 -4.30 3.47 6.34
N HIS A 17 -3.93 2.99 7.52
CA HIS A 17 -4.79 2.06 8.25
C HIS A 17 -5.90 2.87 8.95
N ARG A 18 -7.15 2.39 8.92
CA ARG A 18 -8.31 3.07 9.55
C ARG A 18 -8.15 3.41 11.04
N LYS A 19 -7.19 2.80 11.75
CA LYS A 19 -6.86 3.07 13.17
C LYS A 19 -5.40 3.45 13.43
N GLY A 20 -4.71 4.14 12.51
CA GLY A 20 -3.42 4.70 12.90
C GLY A 20 -2.53 5.11 11.75
N ARG A 21 -1.52 4.27 11.49
CA ARG A 21 -0.34 4.60 10.69
C ARG A 21 -0.69 4.95 9.25
N THR A 22 -0.10 6.05 8.78
CA THR A 22 0.01 6.38 7.35
C THR A 22 1.14 5.55 6.74
N ILE A 23 0.88 4.92 5.60
CA ILE A 23 1.85 4.14 4.85
C ILE A 23 2.55 5.10 3.89
N LEU A 24 3.74 5.53 4.26
CA LEU A 24 4.52 6.52 3.50
C LEU A 24 5.50 5.87 2.52
N PHE A 25 6.03 4.69 2.89
CA PHE A 25 7.07 4.00 2.13
C PHE A 25 6.74 2.52 2.02
N TRP A 26 7.14 1.94 0.89
CA TRP A 26 7.24 0.51 0.72
C TRP A 26 8.38 -0.03 1.60
N LYS A 27 8.16 -1.14 2.31
CA LYS A 27 9.09 -1.68 3.32
C LYS A 27 10.04 -2.74 2.78
N ASP A 28 10.03 -2.98 1.47
CA ASP A 28 10.83 -4.06 0.87
C ASP A 28 12.30 -3.68 0.73
N ALA A 29 13.19 -4.65 0.95
CA ALA A 29 14.64 -4.46 0.90
C ALA A 29 15.16 -4.28 -0.54
N GLU A 30 14.46 -4.82 -1.54
CA GLU A 30 14.80 -4.66 -2.96
C GLU A 30 14.45 -3.26 -3.49
N PHE A 31 13.52 -2.57 -2.82
CA PHE A 31 13.04 -1.25 -3.20
C PHE A 31 13.12 -0.24 -2.05
N PRO A 32 14.33 0.03 -1.51
CA PRO A 32 14.49 0.93 -0.39
C PRO A 32 14.12 2.36 -0.78
N GLY A 33 13.28 3.00 0.02
CA GLY A 33 12.92 4.42 -0.16
C GLY A 33 11.85 4.67 -1.22
N VAL A 34 11.16 3.64 -1.72
CA VAL A 34 9.98 3.84 -2.58
C VAL A 34 8.85 4.49 -1.78
N GLU A 35 8.63 5.77 -2.05
CA GLU A 35 7.52 6.53 -1.50
C GLU A 35 6.20 6.16 -2.16
N ILE A 36 5.18 5.99 -1.32
CA ILE A 36 3.82 5.73 -1.73
C ILE A 36 3.03 7.04 -1.67
N VAL A 37 2.74 7.61 -2.84
CA VAL A 37 2.04 8.89 -3.02
C VAL A 37 1.02 8.76 -4.13
N PHE A 38 -0.20 9.23 -3.90
CA PHE A 38 -1.24 9.28 -4.91
C PHE A 38 -1.50 10.72 -5.35
N ALA A 39 -1.72 10.90 -6.66
CA ALA A 39 -2.03 12.20 -7.24
C ALA A 39 -3.39 12.78 -6.79
N SER A 40 -4.31 11.94 -6.30
CA SER A 40 -5.64 12.37 -5.86
C SER A 40 -6.23 11.45 -4.80
N GLN A 41 -7.20 11.98 -4.05
CA GLN A 41 -7.99 11.21 -3.08
C GLN A 41 -8.67 10.01 -3.72
N ALA A 42 -9.24 10.19 -4.92
CA ALA A 42 -9.96 9.15 -5.63
C ALA A 42 -9.05 7.94 -5.93
N LYS A 43 -7.81 8.19 -6.37
CA LYS A 43 -6.82 7.12 -6.61
C LYS A 43 -6.39 6.41 -5.33
N ALA A 44 -6.08 7.18 -4.28
CA ALA A 44 -5.75 6.60 -2.98
C ALA A 44 -6.89 5.76 -2.41
N LYS A 45 -8.14 6.21 -2.60
CA LYS A 45 -9.33 5.48 -2.16
C LYS A 45 -9.57 4.22 -2.98
N ALA A 46 -9.45 4.29 -4.30
CA ALA A 46 -9.58 3.12 -5.18
C ALA A 46 -8.55 2.04 -4.81
N CYS A 47 -7.29 2.44 -4.58
CA CYS A 47 -6.26 1.54 -4.08
C CYS A 47 -6.65 0.92 -2.74
N ALA A 48 -7.08 1.74 -1.77
CA ALA A 48 -7.52 1.25 -0.47
C ALA A 48 -8.68 0.25 -0.58
N ASP A 49 -9.66 0.51 -1.46
CA ASP A 49 -10.80 -0.37 -1.70
C ASP A 49 -10.35 -1.72 -2.28
N SER A 50 -9.44 -1.74 -3.27
CA SER A 50 -8.84 -2.98 -3.79
C SER A 50 -8.08 -3.75 -2.70
N LEU A 51 -7.27 -3.07 -1.89
CA LEU A 51 -6.55 -3.72 -0.78
C LEU A 51 -7.49 -4.31 0.28
N ASN A 52 -8.67 -3.69 0.45
CA ASN A 52 -9.66 -4.15 1.42
C ASN A 52 -10.29 -5.49 1.07
N GLU A 53 -10.28 -5.89 -0.21
CA GLU A 53 -10.75 -7.20 -0.65
C GLU A 53 -9.97 -8.33 0.03
N ARG A 54 -8.67 -8.11 0.27
CA ARG A 54 -7.76 -9.06 0.93
C ARG A 54 -7.37 -8.64 2.35
N TRP A 55 -8.14 -7.73 2.97
CA TRP A 55 -7.82 -7.20 4.30
C TRP A 55 -7.60 -8.31 5.34
N LYS A 56 -8.40 -9.37 5.33
CA LYS A 56 -8.30 -10.47 6.32
C LYS A 56 -6.98 -11.24 6.22
N GLU A 57 -6.42 -11.35 5.01
CA GLU A 57 -5.14 -12.01 4.78
C GLU A 57 -4.01 -11.10 5.29
N TYR A 58 -4.08 -9.81 4.95
CA TYR A 58 -3.18 -8.80 5.48
C TYR A 58 -3.16 -8.76 7.00
N GLU A 59 -4.32 -8.77 7.64
CA GLU A 59 -4.43 -8.72 9.10
C GLU A 59 -3.80 -9.95 9.78
N GLN A 60 -3.82 -11.11 9.12
CA GLN A 60 -3.16 -12.33 9.64
C GLN A 60 -1.64 -12.24 9.53
N VAL A 61 -1.13 -11.76 8.40
CA VAL A 61 0.32 -11.63 8.15
C VAL A 61 0.94 -10.52 9.02
N GLU A 62 0.37 -9.31 9.00
CA GLU A 62 0.95 -8.15 9.71
C GLU A 62 0.82 -8.26 11.24
N PHE A 63 -0.30 -8.76 11.76
CA PHE A 63 -0.57 -8.77 13.21
C PHE A 63 -0.45 -10.16 13.85
N GLY A 64 -0.01 -11.18 13.10
CA GLY A 64 0.36 -12.50 13.62
C GLY A 64 -0.74 -13.27 14.34
N LYS A 65 -2.02 -12.93 14.12
CA LYS A 65 -3.12 -13.52 14.93
C LYS A 65 -3.39 -15.00 14.63
N ARG A 66 -2.94 -15.52 13.48
CA ARG A 66 -3.03 -16.94 13.05
C ARG A 66 -1.94 -17.25 12.02
N LYS A 67 -1.60 -18.55 11.83
CA LYS A 67 -0.78 -18.98 10.68
C LYS A 67 -1.46 -18.50 9.38
N PRO A 68 -0.78 -17.71 8.54
CA PRO A 68 -1.37 -17.23 7.30
C PRO A 68 -1.63 -18.42 6.36
N LYS A 69 -2.81 -18.45 5.75
CA LYS A 69 -3.15 -19.41 4.69
C LYS A 69 -2.59 -19.00 3.32
N THR A 70 -2.28 -17.72 3.19
CA THR A 70 -1.70 -17.10 2.00
C THR A 70 -0.20 -16.98 2.20
N ASP A 71 0.59 -17.23 1.16
CA ASP A 71 2.00 -16.90 1.18
C ASP A 71 2.17 -15.39 1.44
N PRO A 72 2.95 -14.98 2.45
CA PRO A 72 3.25 -13.57 2.68
C PRO A 72 3.77 -12.85 1.43
N GLN A 73 4.53 -13.53 0.56
CA GLN A 73 5.06 -12.95 -0.67
C GLN A 73 3.93 -12.66 -1.68
N ASP A 74 2.95 -13.55 -1.82
CA ASP A 74 1.80 -13.32 -2.70
C ASP A 74 0.97 -12.11 -2.27
N LEU A 75 0.84 -11.92 -0.95
CA LEU A 75 0.18 -10.75 -0.40
C LEU A 75 0.99 -9.48 -0.66
N ILE A 76 2.31 -9.51 -0.44
CA ILE A 76 3.20 -8.38 -0.73
C ILE A 76 3.11 -7.99 -2.21
N ASN A 77 3.21 -8.96 -3.12
CA ASN A 77 3.10 -8.73 -4.57
C ASN A 77 1.75 -8.11 -4.94
N PHE A 78 0.65 -8.58 -4.34
CA PHE A 78 -0.67 -8.02 -4.55
C PHE A 78 -0.78 -6.57 -4.07
N ILE A 79 -0.29 -6.27 -2.87
CA ILE A 79 -0.33 -4.91 -2.33
C ILE A 79 0.47 -3.98 -3.24
N PHE A 80 1.66 -4.41 -3.65
CA PHE A 80 2.51 -3.66 -4.56
C PHE A 80 1.83 -3.39 -5.91
N ALA A 81 1.26 -4.44 -6.52
CA ALA A 81 0.55 -4.32 -7.79
C ALA A 81 -0.61 -3.34 -7.70
N ALA A 82 -1.43 -3.41 -6.64
CA ALA A 82 -2.52 -2.47 -6.43
C ALA A 82 -2.03 -1.02 -6.23
N ILE A 83 -0.90 -0.81 -5.55
CA ILE A 83 -0.29 0.52 -5.42
C ILE A 83 0.14 1.04 -6.80
N VAL A 84 0.80 0.21 -7.60
CA VAL A 84 1.26 0.57 -8.95
C VAL A 84 0.09 0.88 -9.88
N GLU A 85 -0.91 -0.01 -9.94
CA GLU A 85 -2.10 0.10 -10.79
C GLU A 85 -2.86 1.41 -10.53
N HIS A 86 -3.01 1.77 -9.27
CA HIS A 86 -3.69 3.01 -8.87
C HIS A 86 -2.78 4.25 -8.87
N GLY A 87 -1.53 4.12 -9.34
CA GLY A 87 -0.60 5.22 -9.52
C GLY A 87 -0.07 5.81 -8.21
N GLY A 88 0.15 4.95 -7.21
CA GLY A 88 0.61 5.29 -5.87
C GLY A 88 2.11 5.39 -5.71
N LEU A 89 2.90 5.46 -6.79
CA LEU A 89 4.37 5.50 -6.73
C LEU A 89 4.92 6.86 -7.14
N THR A 90 6.04 7.27 -6.53
CA THR A 90 6.79 8.43 -7.02
C THR A 90 7.37 8.20 -8.41
N THR A 91 7.64 9.28 -9.13
CA THR A 91 8.30 9.25 -10.44
C THR A 91 9.66 8.55 -10.40
N GLN A 92 10.38 8.62 -9.26
CA GLN A 92 11.64 7.91 -9.09
C GLN A 92 11.45 6.39 -8.97
N ALA A 93 10.45 5.95 -8.19
CA ALA A 93 10.10 4.54 -8.07
C ALA A 93 9.59 3.97 -9.40
N GLN A 94 8.76 4.72 -10.15
CA GLN A 94 8.31 4.33 -11.48
C GLN A 94 9.48 4.11 -12.45
N LYS A 95 10.48 5.00 -12.44
CA LYS A 95 11.68 4.88 -13.28
C LYS A 95 12.53 3.64 -12.96
N ILE A 96 12.61 3.23 -11.69
CA ILE A 96 13.34 2.01 -11.29
C ILE A 96 12.61 0.75 -11.78
N LEU A 97 11.28 0.78 -11.82
CA LEU A 97 10.47 -0.39 -12.20
C LEU A 97 10.27 -0.53 -13.71
N THR A 98 10.39 0.56 -14.48
CA THR A 98 10.25 0.58 -15.94
C THR A 98 11.58 0.72 -16.69
N GLY A 99 12.70 0.78 -15.97
CA GLY A 99 14.05 1.03 -16.48
C GLY A 99 14.89 -0.22 -16.63
#